data_AF-Q5F9Z3-F1
#
_entry.id   AF-Q5F9Z3-F1
#
_cell.length_a   1.000
_cell.length_b   1.000
_cell.length_c   1.000
_cell.angle_alpha   90.00
_cell.angle_beta   90.00
_cell.angle_gamma   90.00
#
_symmetry.space_group_name_H-M   'P 1'
#
loop_
_entity.id
_entity.type
_entity.pdbx_description
1 polymer ?
#
loop_
_entity_poly.entity_id
_entity_poly.type
_entity_poly.pdbx_seq_one_letter_code
_entity_poly.pdbx_strand_id
1 'polypeptide(L)' 'MAIYPKLQNKPPPVMTTGQWVLTMIVFMIPLVNIVMFFVWAFGRGNPNRANFCKALFLFTLLVRLSV' A
#
# COMPACT_ATOMS: atom_id res chain seq x y z
N MET A 1 21.67 -3.98 -35.30
CA MET A 1 21.13 -3.18 -34.17
C MET A 1 20.21 -4.09 -33.38
N ALA A 2 20.59 -4.52 -32.18
CA ALA A 2 19.70 -5.30 -31.33
C ALA A 2 18.57 -4.36 -30.85
N ILE A 3 17.32 -4.74 -31.09
CA ILE A 3 16.19 -4.11 -30.40
C ILE A 3 16.32 -4.57 -28.96
N TYR A 4 16.84 -3.71 -28.07
CA TYR A 4 16.75 -3.97 -26.64
C TYR A 4 15.26 -4.17 -26.35
N PRO A 5 14.82 -5.35 -25.90
CA PRO A 5 13.43 -5.51 -25.51
C PRO A 5 13.16 -4.40 -24.50
N LYS A 6 12.10 -3.58 -24.74
CA LYS A 6 11.70 -2.49 -23.82
C LYS A 6 11.89 -3.04 -22.43
N LEU A 7 12.82 -2.46 -21.66
CA LEU A 7 13.16 -2.88 -20.29
C LEU A 7 11.86 -3.23 -19.62
N GLN A 8 11.56 -4.53 -19.56
CA GLN A 8 10.18 -4.97 -19.34
C GLN A 8 9.81 -4.37 -18.01
N ASN A 9 8.70 -3.63 -18.01
CA ASN A 9 8.15 -2.94 -16.87
C ASN A 9 7.91 -4.01 -15.80
N LYS A 10 8.96 -4.31 -15.04
CA LYS A 10 8.98 -5.44 -14.12
C LYS A 10 7.87 -5.11 -13.14
N PRO A 11 6.81 -5.94 -13.10
CA PRO A 11 5.70 -5.63 -12.24
C PRO A 11 6.26 -5.43 -10.83
N PRO A 12 5.74 -4.45 -10.09
CA PRO A 12 6.22 -4.20 -8.75
C PRO A 12 6.17 -5.49 -7.94
N PRO A 13 7.16 -5.73 -7.06
CA PRO A 13 7.25 -6.99 -6.35
C PRO A 13 5.94 -7.24 -5.59
N VAL A 14 5.35 -8.41 -5.79
CA VAL A 14 4.18 -8.82 -5.01
C VAL A 14 4.58 -8.89 -3.53
N MET A 15 3.68 -8.44 -2.66
CA MET A 15 3.93 -8.57 -1.23
C MET A 15 3.75 -10.03 -0.82
N THR A 16 4.72 -10.55 -0.09
CA THR A 16 4.62 -11.88 0.52
C THR A 16 3.60 -11.87 1.66
N THR A 17 3.08 -13.04 2.02
CA THR A 17 2.19 -13.21 3.17
C THR A 17 2.81 -12.65 4.45
N GLY A 18 4.11 -12.88 4.69
CA GLY A 18 4.81 -12.35 5.87
C GLY A 18 4.82 -10.82 5.94
N GLN A 19 4.95 -10.13 4.82
CA GLN A 19 4.88 -8.66 4.79
C GLN A 19 3.47 -8.14 5.07
N TRP A 20 2.43 -8.87 4.64
CA TRP A 20 1.06 -8.55 4.98
C TRP A 20 0.76 -8.81 6.47
N VAL A 21 1.25 -9.92 7.04
CA VAL A 21 1.13 -10.18 8.49
C VAL A 21 1.77 -9.04 9.29
N LEU A 22 2.97 -8.60 8.93
CA LEU A 22 3.60 -7.44 9.58
C LEU A 22 2.76 -6.16 9.43
N THR A 23 2.18 -5.95 8.25
CA THR A 23 1.29 -4.81 7.99
C THR A 23 0.06 -4.85 8.91
N MET A 24 -0.54 -6.03 9.10
CA MET A 24 -1.68 -6.22 10.02
C MET A 24 -1.30 -6.00 11.48
N ILE A 25 -0.13 -6.47 11.92
CA ILE A 25 0.38 -6.24 13.28
C ILE A 25 0.54 -4.74 13.55
N VAL A 26 1.08 -3.99 12.59
CA VAL A 26 1.20 -2.52 12.71
C VAL A 26 -0.17 -1.86 12.86
N PHE A 27 -1.18 -2.33 12.12
CA PHE A 27 -2.54 -1.82 12.23
C PHE A 27 -3.21 -2.11 13.58
N MET A 28 -2.77 -3.14 14.30
CA MET A 28 -3.26 -3.43 15.66
C MET A 28 -2.77 -2.41 16.70
N ILE A 29 -1.72 -1.64 16.42
CA ILE A 29 -1.17 -0.64 17.34
C ILE A 29 -1.85 0.72 17.07
N PRO A 30 -2.72 1.25 17.97
CA PRO A 30 -3.62 2.36 17.63
C PRO A 30 -2.95 3.64 17.11
N LEU A 31 -1.87 4.09 17.75
CA LEU A 31 -1.17 5.33 17.35
C LEU A 31 -0.27 5.12 16.14
N VAL A 32 0.42 3.98 16.09
CA VAL A 32 1.34 3.65 14.99
C VAL A 32 0.56 3.39 13.70
N ASN A 33 -0.64 2.82 13.80
CA ASN A 33 -1.55 2.60 12.69
C ASN A 33 -1.75 3.89 11.88
N ILE A 34 -2.14 5.00 12.52
CA ILE A 34 -2.43 6.26 11.82
C ILE A 34 -1.19 6.81 11.12
N VAL A 35 -0.03 6.81 11.80
CA VAL A 35 1.22 7.30 11.22
C VAL A 35 1.66 6.43 10.04
N MET A 36 1.69 5.11 10.24
CA MET A 36 2.14 4.16 9.22
C MET A 36 1.17 4.09 8.03
N PHE A 37 -0.12 4.33 8.26
CA PHE A 37 -1.11 4.47 7.21
C PHE A 37 -0.74 5.59 6.23
N PHE A 38 -0.41 6.78 6.73
CA PHE A 38 0.01 7.90 5.87
C PHE A 38 1.38 7.66 5.23
N VAL A 39 2.33 7.07 5.98
CA VAL A 39 3.65 6.69 5.44
C VAL A 39 3.50 5.71 4.27
N TRP A 40 2.58 4.76 4.34
CA TRP A 40 2.36 3.81 3.25
C TRP A 40 1.49 4.36 2.12
N ALA A 41 0.48 5.17 2.42
CA ALA A 41 -0.38 5.78 1.41
C ALA A 41 0.39 6.75 0.50
N PHE A 42 1.30 7.55 1.07
CA PHE A 42 2.00 8.62 0.35
C PHE A 42 3.51 8.37 0.16
N GLY A 43 4.06 7.30 0.75
CA GLY A 43 5.47 6.95 0.61
C GLY A 43 5.81 6.21 -0.70
N ARG A 44 7.10 6.12 -1.00
CA ARG A 44 7.68 5.40 -2.17
C ARG A 44 7.82 3.89 -1.94
N GLY A 45 6.87 3.29 -1.22
CA GLY A 45 6.91 1.88 -0.84
C GLY A 45 6.37 0.94 -1.91
N ASN A 46 6.03 -0.28 -1.50
CA ASN A 46 5.37 -1.25 -2.36
C ASN A 46 4.01 -0.70 -2.83
N PRO A 47 3.73 -0.64 -4.14
CA PRO A 47 2.49 -0.05 -4.65
C PRO A 47 1.24 -0.84 -4.26
N ASN A 48 1.33 -2.15 -4.00
CA ASN A 48 0.18 -2.93 -3.51
C ASN A 48 -0.25 -2.41 -2.13
N ARG A 49 0.70 -2.15 -1.23
CA ARG A 49 0.40 -1.59 0.09
C ARG A 49 -0.07 -0.15 0.00
N ALA A 50 0.55 0.66 -0.87
CA ALA A 50 0.16 2.05 -1.05
C ALA A 50 -1.28 2.15 -1.57
N ASN A 51 -1.64 1.35 -2.58
CA ASN A 51 -3.00 1.32 -3.12
C ASN A 51 -4.01 0.79 -2.10
N PHE A 52 -3.64 -0.20 -1.28
CA PHE A 52 -4.48 -0.65 -0.17
C PHE A 52 -4.76 0.47 0.84
N CYS A 53 -3.74 1.22 1.26
CA CYS A 53 -3.92 2.34 2.19
C CYS A 53 -4.74 3.48 1.58
N LYS A 54 -4.53 3.79 0.29
CA LYS A 54 -5.35 4.76 -0.44
C LYS A 54 -6.80 4.30 -0.56
N ALA A 55 -7.05 3.03 -0.85
CA ALA A 55 -8.40 2.48 -0.93
C ALA A 55 -9.10 2.52 0.44
N LEU A 56 -8.39 2.15 1.52
CA LEU A 56 -8.89 2.31 2.88
C LEU A 56 -9.21 3.77 3.22
N PHE A 57 -8.40 4.72 2.76
CA PHE A 57 -8.64 6.15 2.96
C PHE A 57 -9.96 6.57 2.30
N LEU A 58 -10.11 6.24 1.01
CA LEU A 58 -11.34 6.54 0.26
C LEU A 58 -12.55 5.85 0.86
N PHE A 59 -12.43 4.58 1.23
CA PHE A 59 -13.51 3.83 1.88
C PHE A 59 -13.91 4.48 3.21
N THR A 60 -12.93 4.87 4.02
CA THR A 60 -13.18 5.56 5.29
C THR A 60 -13.90 6.89 5.04
N LEU A 61 -13.48 7.68 4.06
CA LEU A 61 -14.16 8.93 3.70
C LEU A 61 -15.59 8.69 3.22
N LEU A 62 -15.82 7.68 2.38
CA LEU A 62 -17.14 7.32 1.90
C LEU A 62 -18.06 6.93 3.05
N VAL A 63 -17.60 6.03 3.92
CA VAL A 63 -18.38 5.56 5.08
C VAL A 63 -18.66 6.71 6.07
N ARG A 64 -17.71 7.62 6.27
CA ARG A 64 -17.88 8.78 7.15
C ARG A 64 -18.74 9.89 6.54
N LEU A 65 -18.82 9.97 5.22
CA LEU A 65 -19.67 10.93 4.50
C LEU A 65 -21.09 10.39 4.30
N SER A 66 -21.26 9.06 4.25
CA SER A 66 -22.56 8.40 4.04
C SER A 66 -23.45 8.33 5.30
N VAL A 67 -23.03 8.94 6.40
CA VAL A 67 -23.74 9.01 7.69
C VAL A 67 -23.87 10.47 8.08
#